data_AF-A0A2R6MWH7-F1
#
_entry.id   AF-A0A2R6MWH7-F1
#
_cell.length_a   1.000
_cell.length_b   1.000
_cell.length_c   1.000
_cell.angle_alpha   90.00
_cell.angle_beta   90.00
_cell.angle_gamma   90.00
#
_symmetry.space_group_name_H-M   'P 1'
#
loop_
_entity.id
_entity.type
_entity.pdbx_description
1 polymer ?
#
loop_
_entity_poly.entity_id
_entity_poly.type
_entity_poly.pdbx_seq_one_letter_code
_entity_poly.pdbx_strand_id
1 'polypeptide(L)'
;MTDDADSVPDPAVEDPVVSCDFQGGTLSVHEDGITIERTSNSMFEDKFIPIDEVWDVDYSGGILSGHIQIKQDGIEHDDGGLFSHPVDENTLYFPRTKRPAAKRAQDAILERI
;
A
#
# COMPACT_ATOMS: atom_id res chain seq x y z
N MET A 1 -20.84 23.14 19.12
CA MET A 1 -21.14 22.11 18.11
C MET A 1 -19.82 21.44 17.83
N THR A 2 -19.51 20.40 18.61
CA THR A 2 -18.35 19.54 18.39
C THR A 2 -18.87 18.45 17.47
N ASP A 3 -18.53 18.54 16.19
CA ASP A 3 -18.86 17.48 15.25
C ASP A 3 -17.82 16.37 15.45
N ASP A 4 -18.36 15.22 15.81
CA ASP A 4 -17.72 14.01 16.26
C ASP A 4 -16.75 13.51 15.20
N ALA A 5 -15.51 13.25 15.61
CA ALA A 5 -14.57 12.51 14.79
C ALA A 5 -15.09 11.08 14.67
N ASP A 6 -15.86 10.80 13.63
CA ASP A 6 -16.22 9.44 13.19
C ASP A 6 -14.95 8.76 12.65
N SER A 7 -14.04 8.45 13.56
CA SER A 7 -12.91 7.56 13.35
C SER A 7 -13.32 6.26 14.00
N VAL A 8 -14.08 5.45 13.27
CA VAL A 8 -14.40 4.08 13.68
C VAL A 8 -13.07 3.39 13.98
N PRO A 9 -12.75 3.03 15.24
CA PRO A 9 -11.52 2.31 15.52
C PRO A 9 -11.74 0.87 15.05
N ASP A 10 -11.19 0.54 13.88
CA ASP A 10 -11.16 -0.83 13.37
C ASP A 10 -10.38 -1.73 14.36
N PRO A 11 -10.85 -2.95 14.65
CA PRO A 11 -10.38 -3.72 15.79
C PRO A 11 -8.94 -4.22 15.62
N ALA A 12 -8.05 -3.69 16.47
CA ALA A 12 -6.80 -4.33 16.90
C ALA A 12 -5.73 -4.60 15.82
N VAL A 13 -5.49 -3.64 14.94
CA VAL A 13 -4.20 -3.55 14.23
C VAL A 13 -3.28 -2.59 15.01
N GLU A 14 -2.04 -3.00 15.27
CA GLU A 14 -1.03 -2.13 15.89
C GLU A 14 -0.91 -0.80 15.12
N ASP A 15 -0.62 0.30 15.83
CA ASP A 15 -0.50 1.64 15.24
C ASP A 15 0.43 1.57 14.00
N PRO A 16 -0.08 1.83 12.78
CA PRO A 16 0.73 1.74 11.59
C PRO A 16 1.85 2.78 11.65
N VAL A 17 3.08 2.32 11.44
CA VAL A 17 4.29 3.13 11.34
C VAL A 17 4.11 4.22 10.28
N VAL A 18 3.52 3.83 9.14
CA VAL A 18 3.16 4.74 8.06
C VAL A 18 1.80 4.33 7.51
N SER A 19 0.79 5.20 7.64
CA SER A 19 -0.49 5.02 6.95
C SER A 19 -0.69 6.12 5.90
N CYS A 20 -1.09 5.71 4.70
CA CYS A 20 -1.20 6.56 3.52
C CYS A 20 -2.42 6.18 2.67
N ASP A 21 -3.37 7.10 2.54
CA ASP A 21 -4.49 6.93 1.61
C ASP A 21 -4.02 7.16 0.17
N PHE A 22 -4.28 6.16 -0.68
CA PHE A 22 -3.94 6.13 -2.09
C PHE A 22 -5.19 5.94 -2.97
N GLN A 23 -4.99 5.99 -4.29
CA GLN A 23 -6.07 5.76 -5.25
C GLN A 23 -6.33 4.25 -5.35
N GLY A 24 -7.45 3.82 -4.77
CA GLY A 24 -7.88 2.42 -4.74
C GLY A 24 -7.72 1.73 -3.38
N GLY A 25 -7.33 2.46 -2.34
CA GLY A 25 -7.21 1.94 -0.97
C GLY A 25 -6.26 2.75 -0.09
N THR A 26 -6.20 2.40 1.19
CA THR A 26 -5.24 2.91 2.16
C THR A 26 -4.14 1.86 2.36
N LEU A 27 -2.88 2.30 2.29
CA LEU A 27 -1.73 1.47 2.61
C LEU A 27 -1.24 1.82 4.00
N SER A 28 -1.19 0.82 4.87
CA SER A 28 -0.74 0.93 6.25
C SER A 28 0.44 -0.03 6.44
N VAL A 29 1.62 0.52 6.73
CA VAL A 29 2.82 -0.24 7.07
C VAL A 29 2.87 -0.39 8.58
N HIS A 30 2.88 -1.63 9.04
CA HIS A 30 3.01 -2.04 10.44
C HIS A 30 4.42 -2.60 10.67
N GLU A 31 4.75 -2.94 11.93
CA GLU A 31 6.02 -3.59 12.25
C GLU A 31 6.06 -5.04 11.74
N ASP A 32 4.94 -5.76 11.85
CA ASP A 32 4.82 -7.17 11.42
C ASP A 32 4.48 -7.34 9.92
N GLY A 33 4.14 -6.26 9.21
CA GLY A 33 3.70 -6.37 7.82
C GLY A 33 3.08 -5.12 7.22
N ILE A 34 2.42 -5.29 6.08
CA ILE A 34 1.78 -4.22 5.30
C ILE A 34 0.32 -4.60 5.10
N THR A 35 -0.58 -3.70 5.48
CA THR A 35 -2.01 -3.81 5.24
C THR A 35 -2.39 -2.91 4.07
N ILE A 36 -3.18 -3.44 3.15
CA ILE A 36 -3.79 -2.72 2.05
C ILE A 36 -5.30 -2.81 2.26
N GLU A 37 -5.88 -1.72 2.76
CA GLU A 37 -7.32 -1.58 2.93
C GLU A 37 -7.91 -1.04 1.62
N ARG A 38 -8.73 -1.84 0.93
CA ARG A 38 -9.32 -1.47 -0.35
C ARG A 38 -10.68 -0.80 -0.09
N THR A 39 -10.90 0.35 -0.72
CA THR A 39 -12.21 1.02 -0.60
C THR A 39 -13.29 0.17 -1.28
N SER A 40 -14.54 0.16 -0.79
CA SER A 40 -15.63 -0.71 -1.27
C SER A 40 -16.01 -0.58 -2.76
N ASN A 41 -15.38 0.34 -3.51
CA ASN A 41 -15.48 0.48 -4.97
C ASN A 41 -14.35 -0.24 -5.72
N SER A 42 -13.41 -0.87 -5.02
CA SER A 42 -12.31 -1.64 -5.58
C SER A 42 -12.77 -3.07 -5.90
N MET A 43 -12.20 -3.68 -6.94
CA MET A 43 -12.47 -5.09 -7.30
C MET A 43 -11.75 -6.09 -6.39
N PHE A 44 -10.96 -5.60 -5.43
CA PHE A 44 -10.07 -6.40 -4.57
C PHE A 44 -10.46 -6.23 -3.10
N GLU A 45 -10.32 -7.30 -2.32
CA GLU A 45 -10.55 -7.30 -0.87
C GLU A 45 -9.34 -6.71 -0.12
N ASP A 46 -9.55 -6.39 1.15
CA ASP A 46 -8.49 -5.98 2.05
C ASP A 46 -7.45 -7.09 2.19
N LYS A 47 -6.16 -6.70 2.20
CA LYS A 47 -5.05 -7.66 2.18
C LYS A 47 -4.01 -7.29 3.23
N PHE A 48 -3.59 -8.29 4.00
CA PHE A 48 -2.44 -8.21 4.88
C PHE A 48 -1.28 -9.02 4.29
N ILE A 49 -0.10 -8.40 4.24
CA ILE A 49 1.14 -8.99 3.73
C ILE A 49 2.16 -8.97 4.87
N PRO A 50 2.55 -10.12 5.44
CA PRO A 50 3.58 -10.14 6.48
C PRO A 50 4.94 -9.71 5.93
N ILE A 51 5.72 -8.96 6.73
CA ILE A 51 7.00 -8.39 6.29
C ILE A 51 8.03 -9.47 5.93
N ASP A 52 7.99 -10.62 6.61
CA ASP A 52 8.82 -11.80 6.30
C ASP A 52 8.62 -12.33 4.87
N GLU A 53 7.44 -12.09 4.29
CA GLU A 53 7.18 -12.47 2.89
C GLU A 53 7.55 -11.33 1.93
N VAL A 54 7.81 -10.11 2.39
CA VAL A 54 8.19 -8.99 1.51
C VAL A 54 9.69 -9.03 1.25
N TRP A 55 10.10 -9.05 -0.01
CA TRP A 55 11.51 -9.04 -0.39
C TRP A 55 11.96 -7.75 -1.06
N ASP A 56 11.03 -6.95 -1.61
CA ASP A 56 11.33 -5.65 -2.22
C ASP A 56 10.06 -4.81 -2.40
N VAL A 57 10.22 -3.51 -2.62
CA VAL A 57 9.12 -2.58 -2.90
C VAL A 57 9.49 -1.69 -4.07
N ASP A 58 8.75 -1.84 -5.17
CA ASP A 58 8.89 -0.98 -6.35
C ASP A 58 8.17 0.35 -6.12
N TYR A 59 8.89 1.45 -6.29
CA TYR A 59 8.34 2.80 -6.22
C TYR A 59 8.61 3.52 -7.53
N SER A 60 7.53 3.91 -8.19
CA SER A 60 7.58 4.75 -9.38
C SER A 60 6.80 6.03 -9.15
N GLY A 61 7.49 7.15 -8.99
CA GLY A 61 6.80 8.43 -8.73
C GLY A 61 6.10 9.04 -9.96
N GLY A 62 6.41 8.57 -11.18
CA GLY A 62 5.94 9.10 -12.46
C GLY A 62 6.01 10.64 -12.64
N ILE A 63 5.46 11.18 -13.73
CA ILE A 63 5.40 12.63 -13.96
C ILE A 63 4.09 13.22 -13.41
N LEU A 64 2.96 12.54 -13.68
CA LEU A 64 1.60 12.94 -13.31
C LEU A 64 1.09 12.18 -12.07
N SER A 65 1.19 10.87 -12.08
CA SER A 65 0.87 9.95 -10.98
C SER A 65 2.00 8.95 -10.81
N GLY A 66 2.13 8.40 -9.62
CA GLY A 66 3.05 7.30 -9.33
C GLY A 66 2.30 6.05 -8.89
N HIS A 67 3.05 4.97 -8.70
CA HIS A 67 2.58 3.75 -8.08
C HIS A 67 3.64 3.18 -7.14
N ILE A 68 3.16 2.43 -6.15
CA ILE A 68 3.97 1.60 -5.27
C ILE A 68 3.48 0.16 -5.43
N GLN A 69 4.41 -0.76 -5.63
CA GLN A 69 4.13 -2.19 -5.80
C GLN A 69 4.97 -2.98 -4.79
N ILE A 70 4.30 -3.77 -3.94
CA ILE A 70 4.95 -4.58 -2.91
C ILE A 70 5.28 -5.95 -3.50
N LYS A 71 6.56 -6.33 -3.50
CA LYS A 71 7.03 -7.63 -3.97
C LYS A 71 7.13 -8.60 -2.79
N GLN A 72 6.17 -9.52 -2.76
CA GLN A 72 6.00 -10.61 -1.81
C GLN A 72 6.48 -11.96 -2.38
N ASP A 73 7.05 -12.83 -1.55
CA ASP A 73 7.45 -14.20 -1.87
C ASP A 73 6.22 -15.10 -1.99
N GLY A 74 6.25 -16.08 -2.90
CA GLY A 74 5.13 -17.03 -3.09
C GLY A 74 3.89 -16.49 -3.82
N ILE A 75 3.86 -15.20 -4.20
CA ILE A 75 2.91 -14.66 -5.18
C ILE A 75 3.61 -14.56 -6.53
N GLU A 76 3.02 -15.11 -7.59
CA GLU A 76 3.38 -14.76 -8.96
C GLU A 76 3.04 -13.27 -9.17
N HIS A 77 3.99 -12.38 -8.90
CA HIS A 77 3.86 -10.98 -9.33
C HIS A 77 3.82 -11.01 -10.85
N ASP A 78 2.74 -10.48 -11.42
CA ASP A 78 2.69 -10.26 -12.85
C ASP A 78 3.68 -9.13 -13.14
N ASP A 79 4.91 -9.51 -13.48
CA ASP A 79 5.88 -8.69 -14.19
C ASP A 79 5.23 -8.33 -15.53
N GLY A 80 4.24 -7.42 -15.52
CA GLY A 80 3.24 -7.24 -16.57
C GLY A 80 3.86 -7.42 -17.95
N GLY A 81 3.65 -8.59 -18.55
CA GLY A 81 4.53 -9.05 -19.62
C GLY A 81 4.39 -8.16 -20.84
N LEU A 82 5.37 -7.27 -21.12
CA LEU A 82 5.58 -6.35 -22.27
C LEU A 82 4.36 -5.53 -22.81
N PHE A 83 3.12 -5.85 -22.43
CA PHE A 83 1.86 -5.45 -23.04
C PHE A 83 0.69 -5.33 -22.06
N SER A 84 0.82 -5.82 -20.82
CA SER A 84 -0.20 -5.66 -19.77
C SER A 84 0.34 -4.75 -18.68
N HIS A 85 -0.42 -3.71 -18.32
CA HIS A 85 -0.13 -2.94 -17.12
C HIS A 85 -0.32 -3.85 -15.90
N PRO A 86 0.64 -3.91 -14.96
CA PRO A 86 0.48 -4.70 -13.75
C PRO A 86 -0.73 -4.16 -12.98
N VAL A 87 -1.73 -5.02 -12.80
CA VAL A 87 -2.92 -4.76 -11.98
C VAL A 87 -2.95 -5.81 -10.88
N ASP A 88 -1.87 -5.87 -10.11
CA ASP A 88 -1.80 -6.75 -8.95
C ASP A 88 -2.46 -6.11 -7.73
N GLU A 89 -3.00 -6.96 -6.86
CA GLU A 89 -3.52 -6.57 -5.53
C GLU A 89 -2.50 -5.80 -4.69
N ASN A 90 -1.21 -5.97 -5.01
CA ASN A 90 -0.10 -5.35 -4.31
C ASN A 90 0.31 -3.99 -4.90
N THR A 91 -0.38 -3.52 -5.95
CA THR A 91 -0.10 -2.23 -6.58
C THR A 91 -1.12 -1.17 -6.15
N LEU A 92 -0.61 -0.01 -5.71
CA LEU A 92 -1.40 1.16 -5.36
C LEU A 92 -0.90 2.38 -6.12
N TYR A 93 -1.85 3.09 -6.74
CA TYR A 93 -1.58 4.31 -7.49
C TYR A 93 -1.74 5.52 -6.59
N PHE A 94 -0.87 6.51 -6.74
CA PHE A 94 -0.94 7.73 -5.96
C PHE A 94 -0.76 8.98 -6.80
N PRO A 95 -1.49 10.07 -6.50
CA PRO A 95 -1.26 11.34 -7.14
C PRO A 95 0.06 11.93 -6.68
N ARG A 96 0.59 12.89 -7.45
CA ARG A 96 1.86 13.58 -7.15
C ARG A 96 1.95 14.13 -5.72
N THR A 97 0.83 14.57 -5.14
CA THR A 97 0.73 15.10 -3.77
C THR A 97 1.07 14.08 -2.69
N LYS A 98 0.84 12.79 -2.95
CA LYS A 98 1.07 11.68 -2.01
C LYS A 98 2.41 10.97 -2.25
N ARG A 99 3.24 11.46 -3.18
CA ARG A 99 4.63 10.99 -3.40
C ARG A 99 5.50 10.93 -2.14
N PRO A 100 5.56 11.96 -1.27
CA PRO A 100 6.37 11.87 -0.06
C PRO A 100 5.84 10.81 0.92
N ALA A 101 4.53 10.59 0.92
CA ALA A 101 3.87 9.58 1.73
C ALA A 101 4.22 8.16 1.24
N ALA A 102 4.08 7.92 -0.08
CA ALA A 102 4.51 6.67 -0.71
C ALA A 102 6.01 6.39 -0.55
N LYS A 103 6.85 7.43 -0.63
CA LYS A 103 8.28 7.26 -0.39
C LYS A 103 8.58 6.87 1.06
N ARG A 104 7.88 7.46 2.04
CA ARG A 104 8.01 7.07 3.45
C ARG A 104 7.55 5.64 3.69
N ALA A 105 6.46 5.22 3.05
CA ALA A 105 6.00 3.85 3.13
C ALA A 105 7.04 2.88 2.57
N GLN A 106 7.60 3.17 1.38
CA GLN A 106 8.70 2.39 0.83
C GLN A 106 9.90 2.33 1.78
N ASP A 107 10.37 3.49 2.27
CA ASP A 107 11.53 3.57 3.17
C ASP A 107 11.28 2.75 4.45
N ALA A 108 10.10 2.87 5.05
CA ALA A 108 9.72 2.13 6.25
C ALA A 108 9.66 0.61 6.03
N ILE A 109 9.29 0.16 4.82
CA ILE A 109 9.31 -1.26 4.46
C ILE A 109 10.75 -1.72 4.22
N LEU A 110 11.53 -0.95 3.45
CA LEU A 110 12.94 -1.27 3.16
C LEU A 110 13.83 -1.28 4.40
N GLU A 111 13.51 -0.48 5.42
CA GLU A 111 14.21 -0.51 6.71
C GLU A 111 13.87 -1.75 7.56
N ARG A 112 12.83 -2.51 7.19
CA ARG A 112 12.33 -3.67 7.94
C ARG A 112 12.63 -5.03 7.31
N ILE A 113 13.03 -5.06 6.04
CA ILE A 113 13.49 -6.27 5.32
C ILE A 113 15.02 -6.36 5.33
#